data_AF-A0A920UG91-F1
#
_entry.id   AF-A0A920UG91-F1
#
_cell.length_a   1.000
_cell.length_b   1.000
_cell.length_c   1.000
_cell.angle_alpha   90.00
_cell.angle_beta   90.00
_cell.angle_gamma   90.00
#
_symmetry.space_group_name_H-M   'P 1'
#
loop_
_entity.id
_entity.type
_entity.pdbx_description
1 polymer ?
#
loop_
_entity_poly.entity_id
_entity_poly.type
_entity_poly.pdbx_seq_one_letter_code
_entity_poly.pdbx_strand_id
1 'polypeptide(L)'
;MYYLYLKVFHIIGVIVWFAGLFYLGRLFVYHREADDRPEPERTTLKSQFSLMERRLFYGIAWPGLCISVVFGIALIIKIRIPGLAACQTCLCCSACGLSFMVWSLAKTAAERKLQLERNKV
;
A
#
# COMPACT_ATOMS: atom_id res chain seq x y z
N MET A 1 -3.74 -8.48 -29.63
CA MET A 1 -2.83 -9.33 -28.82
C MET A 1 -2.22 -8.62 -27.61
N TYR A 2 -1.82 -7.34 -27.68
CA TYR A 2 -1.26 -6.59 -26.52
C TYR A 2 -2.22 -6.37 -25.33
N TYR A 3 -3.53 -6.28 -25.57
CA TYR A 3 -4.54 -6.07 -24.52
C TYR A 3 -4.55 -7.17 -23.44
N LEU A 4 -4.34 -8.44 -23.84
CA LEU A 4 -4.33 -9.56 -22.90
C LEU A 4 -3.12 -9.50 -21.96
N TYR A 5 -1.95 -9.11 -22.49
CA TYR A 5 -0.74 -8.93 -21.67
C TYR A 5 -0.92 -7.82 -20.63
N LEU A 6 -1.45 -6.66 -21.03
CA LEU A 6 -1.76 -5.57 -20.08
C LEU A 6 -2.72 -6.03 -18.97
N LYS A 7 -3.74 -6.82 -19.33
CA LYS A 7 -4.72 -7.35 -18.38
C LYS A 7 -4.08 -8.30 -17.37
N VAL A 8 -3.16 -9.16 -17.82
CA VAL A 8 -2.42 -10.09 -16.96
C VAL A 8 -1.48 -9.33 -16.02
N PHE A 9 -0.68 -8.38 -16.52
CA PHE A 9 0.21 -7.57 -15.67
C PHE A 9 -0.56 -6.76 -14.62
N HIS A 10 -1.72 -6.21 -14.97
CA HIS A 10 -2.59 -5.53 -14.02
C HIS A 10 -3.06 -6.48 -12.90
N ILE A 11 -3.58 -7.66 -13.25
CA ILE A 11 -4.07 -8.65 -12.27
C ILE A 11 -2.95 -9.11 -11.34
N ILE A 12 -1.76 -9.40 -11.87
CA ILE A 12 -0.60 -9.80 -11.06
C ILE A 12 -0.23 -8.67 -10.08
N GLY A 13 -0.19 -7.41 -10.54
CA GLY A 13 0.07 -6.26 -9.68
C GLY A 13 -0.94 -6.10 -8.54
N VAL A 14 -2.23 -6.29 -8.83
CA VAL A 14 -3.30 -6.25 -7.83
C VAL A 14 -3.13 -7.37 -6.80
N ILE A 15 -2.84 -8.61 -7.23
CA ILE A 15 -2.64 -9.75 -6.32
C ILE A 15 -1.44 -9.51 -5.39
N VAL A 16 -0.31 -9.03 -5.93
CA VAL A 16 0.89 -8.71 -5.14
C VAL A 16 0.60 -7.64 -4.09
N TRP A 17 -0.16 -6.61 -4.45
CA TRP A 17 -0.55 -5.55 -3.52
C TRP A 17 -1.48 -6.06 -2.42
N PHE A 18 -2.52 -6.83 -2.77
CA PHE A 18 -3.43 -7.43 -1.80
C PHE A 18 -2.72 -8.41 -0.85
N ALA A 19 -1.76 -9.19 -1.35
CA ALA A 19 -0.95 -10.08 -0.52
C ALA A 19 -0.13 -9.31 0.53
N GLY A 20 0.45 -8.16 0.14
CA GLY A 20 1.19 -7.29 1.05
C GLY A 20 0.31 -6.73 2.19
N LEU A 21 -0.93 -6.33 1.89
CA LEU A 21 -1.87 -5.84 2.89
C LEU A 21 -2.29 -6.92 3.89
N PHE A 22 -2.59 -8.13 3.41
CA PHE A 22 -2.97 -9.24 4.29
C PHE A 22 -1.82 -9.67 5.21
N TYR A 23 -0.58 -9.63 4.73
CA TYR A 23 0.60 -9.92 5.54
C TYR A 23 0.82 -8.86 6.63
N LEU A 24 0.64 -7.57 6.30
CA LEU A 24 0.74 -6.48 7.26
C LEU A 24 -0.32 -6.61 8.37
N GLY A 25 -1.56 -6.96 8.01
CA GLY A 25 -2.64 -7.19 8.97
C GLY A 25 -2.32 -8.27 10.00
N ARG A 26 -1.69 -9.39 9.58
CA ARG A 26 -1.23 -10.43 10.49
C ARG A 26 -0.13 -9.94 11.45
N LEU A 27 0.82 -9.15 10.94
CA LEU A 27 1.94 -8.65 11.74
C LEU A 27 1.46 -7.74 12.89
N PHE A 28 0.35 -7.01 12.70
CA PHE A 28 -0.25 -6.19 13.76
C PHE A 28 -0.83 -7.00 14.93
N VAL A 29 -1.28 -8.24 14.71
CA VAL A 29 -1.75 -9.12 15.80
C VAL A 29 -0.58 -9.47 16.72
N TYR A 30 0.54 -9.91 16.14
CA TYR A 30 1.76 -10.21 16.91
C TYR A 30 2.34 -8.97 17.61
N HIS A 31 2.18 -7.79 17.01
CA HIS A 31 2.58 -6.54 17.64
C HIS A 31 1.78 -6.24 18.92
N ARG A 32 0.50 -6.63 18.95
CA ARG A 32 -0.35 -6.47 20.14
C ARG A 32 0.00 -7.50 21.21
N GLU A 33 0.17 -8.77 20.83
CA GLU A 33 0.60 -9.82 21.76
C GLU A 33 1.99 -9.56 22.38
N ALA A 34 2.89 -8.91 21.63
CA ALA A 34 4.21 -8.51 22.14
C ALA A 34 4.15 -7.31 23.10
N ASP A 35 3.10 -6.48 23.05
CA ASP A 35 2.91 -5.35 23.96
C ASP A 35 2.49 -5.79 25.38
N ASP A 36 1.94 -7.00 25.52
CA ASP A 36 1.50 -7.59 26.80
C ASP A 36 2.62 -8.34 27.56
N ARG A 37 3.83 -8.42 26.99
CA ARG A 37 4.99 -9.08 27.61
C ARG A 37 5.72 -8.14 28.60
N PRO A 38 6.30 -8.66 29.70
CA PRO A 38 7.08 -7.86 30.65
C PRO A 38 8.37 -7.27 30.04
N GLU A 39 8.85 -6.15 30.60
CA GLU A 39 10.19 -5.61 30.27
C GLU A 39 11.29 -6.60 30.68
N PRO A 40 12.40 -6.74 29.93
CA PRO A 40 12.94 -5.88 28.85
C PRO A 40 12.66 -6.36 27.41
N GLU A 41 12.07 -7.54 27.23
CA GLU A 41 11.91 -8.19 25.92
C GLU A 41 10.94 -7.44 25.00
N ARG A 42 9.92 -6.79 25.57
CA ARG A 42 8.92 -5.98 24.87
C ARG A 42 9.55 -4.94 23.94
N THR A 43 10.50 -4.16 24.45
CA THR A 43 11.17 -3.07 23.72
C THR A 43 11.97 -3.61 22.52
N THR A 44 12.68 -4.71 22.71
CA THR A 44 13.44 -5.36 21.62
C THR A 44 12.53 -5.94 20.55
N LEU A 45 11.47 -6.69 20.92
CA LEU A 45 10.51 -7.27 19.98
C LEU A 45 9.77 -6.21 19.17
N LYS A 46 9.36 -5.12 19.82
CA LYS A 46 8.64 -4.02 19.16
C LYS A 46 9.48 -3.32 18.09
N SER A 47 10.75 -3.04 18.42
CA SER A 47 11.68 -2.41 17.48
C SER A 47 11.91 -3.29 16.24
N GLN A 48 12.06 -4.61 16.42
CA GLN A 48 12.23 -5.57 15.34
C GLN A 48 11.00 -5.67 14.44
N PHE A 49 9.80 -5.79 15.02
CA PHE A 49 8.56 -5.84 14.24
C PHE A 49 8.30 -4.55 13.45
N SER A 50 8.58 -3.39 14.02
CA SER A 50 8.44 -2.10 13.31
C SER A 50 9.34 -2.03 12.06
N LEU A 51 10.53 -2.62 12.15
CA LEU A 51 11.51 -2.64 11.07
C LEU A 51 11.06 -3.62 9.96
N MET A 52 10.52 -4.77 10.34
CA MET A 52 9.92 -5.73 9.40
C MET A 52 8.71 -5.14 8.67
N GLU A 53 7.81 -4.44 9.38
CA GLU A 53 6.65 -3.76 8.78
C GLU A 53 7.09 -2.75 7.70
N ARG A 54 8.09 -1.92 8.03
CA ARG A 54 8.59 -0.89 7.12
C ARG A 54 9.23 -1.49 5.87
N ARG A 55 10.06 -2.52 6.01
CA ARG A 55 10.69 -3.21 4.87
C ARG A 55 9.66 -3.85 3.95
N LEU A 56 8.64 -4.49 4.52
CA LEU A 56 7.57 -5.11 3.75
C LEU A 56 6.74 -4.08 2.98
N PHE A 57 6.36 -2.99 3.63
CA PHE A 57 5.52 -1.96 3.02
C PHE A 57 6.23 -1.28 1.84
N TYR A 58 7.47 -0.84 2.04
CA TYR A 58 8.26 -0.22 0.97
C TYR A 58 8.72 -1.23 -0.10
N GLY A 59 8.91 -2.49 0.27
CA GLY A 59 9.38 -3.53 -0.66
C GLY A 59 8.29 -4.09 -1.57
N ILE A 60 7.08 -4.35 -1.05
CA ILE A 60 6.05 -5.11 -1.77
C ILE A 60 4.83 -4.23 -2.07
N ALA A 61 4.24 -3.62 -1.04
CA ALA A 61 2.98 -2.89 -1.19
C ALA A 61 3.14 -1.63 -2.05
N TRP A 62 4.26 -0.91 -1.89
CA TRP A 62 4.56 0.30 -2.64
C TRP A 62 4.71 0.07 -4.17
N PRO A 63 5.60 -0.83 -4.65
CA PRO A 63 5.70 -1.10 -6.09
C PRO A 63 4.47 -1.82 -6.66
N GLY A 64 3.85 -2.72 -5.90
CA GLY A 64 2.64 -3.43 -6.34
C GLY A 64 1.45 -2.49 -6.62
N LEU A 65 1.26 -1.50 -5.76
CA LEU A 65 0.26 -0.45 -5.97
C LEU A 65 0.58 0.39 -7.21
N CYS A 66 1.82 0.83 -7.35
CA CYS A 66 2.23 1.68 -8.48
C CYS A 66 2.00 0.97 -9.82
N ILE A 67 2.41 -0.30 -9.92
CA ILE A 67 2.22 -1.14 -11.10
C ILE A 67 0.72 -1.30 -11.40
N SER A 68 -0.08 -1.74 -10.42
CA SER A 68 -1.51 -1.99 -10.63
C SER A 68 -2.28 -0.73 -11.08
N VAL A 69 -1.99 0.44 -10.50
CA VAL A 69 -2.61 1.72 -10.87
C VAL A 69 -2.21 2.13 -12.29
N VAL A 70 -0.92 2.09 -12.64
CA VAL A 70 -0.43 2.48 -13.97
C VAL A 70 -1.05 1.59 -15.06
N PHE A 71 -1.04 0.27 -14.86
CA PHE A 71 -1.64 -0.66 -15.83
C PHE A 71 -3.18 -0.55 -15.89
N GLY A 72 -3.84 -0.23 -14.76
CA GLY A 72 -5.28 0.02 -14.71
C GLY A 72 -5.69 1.24 -15.55
N ILE A 73 -4.95 2.35 -15.41
CA ILE A 73 -5.17 3.57 -16.21
C ILE A 73 -4.93 3.28 -17.69
N ALA A 74 -3.87 2.54 -18.03
CA ALA A 74 -3.56 2.17 -19.41
C ALA A 74 -4.68 1.34 -20.08
N LEU A 75 -5.32 0.43 -19.34
CA LEU A 75 -6.47 -0.33 -19.83
C LEU A 75 -7.69 0.55 -20.07
N ILE A 76 -7.99 1.48 -19.16
CA ILE A 76 -9.12 2.41 -19.27
C ILE A 76 -9.00 3.29 -20.53
N ILE A 77 -7.80 3.79 -20.83
CA ILE A 77 -7.56 4.62 -22.02
C ILE A 77 -7.81 3.83 -23.31
N LYS A 78 -7.50 2.53 -23.33
CA LYS A 78 -7.68 1.66 -24.49
C LYS A 78 -9.13 1.20 -24.69
N ILE A 79 -9.92 1.10 -23.63
CA ILE A 79 -11.28 0.53 -23.68
C ILE A 79 -12.37 1.54 -24.06
N ARG A 80 -11.99 2.78 -24.43
CA ARG A 80 -12.83 3.95 -24.78
C ARG A 80 -14.30 3.63 -25.03
N ILE A 81 -15.09 3.61 -23.96
CA ILE A 81 -16.55 3.46 -24.00
C ILE A 81 -17.14 4.84 -24.29
N PRO A 82 -17.83 5.05 -25.43
CA PRO A 82 -18.29 6.38 -25.86
C PRO A 82 -19.49 6.95 -25.05
N GLY A 83 -19.92 6.29 -23.96
CA GLY A 83 -21.05 6.70 -23.12
C GLY A 83 -20.69 7.31 -21.75
N LEU A 84 -19.40 7.39 -21.39
CA LEU A 84 -18.93 7.87 -20.08
C LEU A 84 -17.93 9.04 -20.20
N ALA A 85 -17.99 9.79 -21.29
CA ALA A 85 -16.99 10.82 -21.61
C ALA A 85 -17.01 12.04 -20.66
N ALA A 86 -18.11 12.30 -19.95
CA ALA A 86 -18.21 13.41 -19.00
C ALA A 86 -17.44 13.19 -17.68
N CYS A 87 -17.13 11.95 -17.30
CA CYS A 87 -16.48 11.61 -16.03
C CYS A 87 -15.00 11.21 -16.19
N GLN A 88 -14.49 11.13 -17.43
CA GLN A 88 -13.16 10.58 -17.70
C GLN A 88 -12.03 11.56 -17.33
N THR A 89 -12.27 12.87 -17.42
CA THR A 89 -11.41 13.92 -16.85
C THR A 89 -11.47 13.90 -15.31
N CYS A 90 -12.61 13.50 -14.73
CA CYS A 90 -12.82 13.42 -13.28
C CYS A 90 -12.13 12.22 -12.64
N LEU A 91 -12.16 11.04 -13.30
CA LEU A 91 -11.49 9.82 -12.84
C LEU A 91 -9.96 9.93 -12.86
N CYS A 92 -9.40 10.75 -13.74
CA CYS A 92 -7.97 11.06 -13.76
C CYS A 92 -7.56 11.91 -12.53
N CYS A 93 -8.41 12.85 -12.11
CA CYS A 93 -8.26 13.57 -10.84
C CYS A 93 -8.47 12.66 -9.62
N SER A 94 -9.39 11.70 -9.68
CA SER A 94 -9.58 10.72 -8.60
C SER A 94 -8.38 9.77 -8.47
N ALA A 95 -7.80 9.33 -9.59
CA ALA A 95 -6.64 8.45 -9.59
C ALA A 95 -5.35 9.17 -9.13
N CYS A 96 -5.15 10.43 -9.56
CA CYS A 96 -4.05 11.26 -9.03
C CYS A 96 -4.26 11.59 -7.54
N GLY A 97 -5.50 11.89 -7.15
CA GLY A 97 -5.88 12.14 -5.76
C GLY A 97 -5.72 10.91 -4.87
N LEU A 98 -6.08 9.71 -5.33
CA LEU A 98 -5.90 8.46 -4.59
C LEU A 98 -4.44 8.05 -4.51
N SER A 99 -3.63 8.27 -5.56
CA SER A 99 -2.18 8.00 -5.49
C SER A 99 -1.48 8.97 -4.53
N PHE A 100 -1.85 10.26 -4.55
CA PHE A 100 -1.35 11.25 -3.60
C PHE A 100 -1.90 11.04 -2.17
N MET A 101 -3.15 10.59 -2.02
CA MET A 101 -3.78 10.30 -0.73
C MET A 101 -3.25 9.01 -0.12
N VAL A 102 -2.94 7.98 -0.91
CA VAL A 102 -2.30 6.75 -0.40
C VAL A 102 -0.83 6.99 -0.10
N TRP A 103 -0.12 7.82 -0.88
CA TRP A 103 1.20 8.31 -0.50
C TRP A 103 1.15 9.16 0.77
N SER A 104 0.18 10.06 0.89
CA SER A 104 -0.05 10.90 2.08
C SER A 104 -0.42 10.07 3.30
N LEU A 105 -1.32 9.09 3.20
CA LEU A 105 -1.69 8.20 4.30
C LEU A 105 -0.52 7.30 4.70
N ALA A 106 0.23 6.75 3.73
CA ALA A 106 1.41 5.94 4.01
C ALA A 106 2.53 6.76 4.67
N LYS A 107 2.76 7.98 4.18
CA LYS A 107 3.73 8.93 4.75
C LYS A 107 3.28 9.38 6.14
N THR A 108 2.02 9.74 6.32
CA THR A 108 1.46 10.18 7.62
C THR A 108 1.44 9.04 8.64
N ALA A 109 1.20 7.79 8.23
CA ALA A 109 1.28 6.62 9.10
C ALA A 109 2.73 6.32 9.52
N ALA A 110 3.69 6.48 8.60
CA ALA A 110 5.11 6.34 8.90
C ALA A 110 5.64 7.46 9.81
N GLU A 111 5.20 8.70 9.60
CA GLU A 111 5.57 9.87 10.40
C GLU A 111 4.97 9.83 11.81
N ARG A 112 3.71 9.38 11.96
CA ARG A 112 3.08 9.22 13.29
C ARG A 112 3.75 8.13 14.13
N LYS A 113 4.22 7.04 13.51
CA LYS A 113 5.00 6.01 14.22
C LYS A 113 6.37 6.54 14.66
N LEU A 114 7.05 7.31 13.80
CA LEU A 114 8.31 7.98 14.17
C LEU A 114 8.13 9.02 15.29
N GLN A 115 7.01 9.73 15.32
CA GLN A 115 6.70 10.67 16.41
C GLN A 115 6.40 9.97 17.73
N LEU A 116 5.69 8.84 17.70
CA LEU A 116 5.44 8.04 18.90
C LEU A 116 6.74 7.42 19.46
N GLU A 117 7.67 7.01 18.61
CA GLU A 117 8.98 6.53 19.06
C GLU A 117 9.86 7.67 19.59
N ARG A 118 9.79 8.86 18.98
CA ARG A 118 10.48 10.07 19.47
C ARG A 118 9.92 10.58 20.81
N ASN A 119 8.63 10.39 21.09
CA ASN A 119 7.96 10.85 22.31
C ASN A 119 8.04 9.82 23.47
N LYS A 120 8.67 8.66 23.22
CA LYS A 120 9.00 7.66 24.25
C LYS A 120 10.44 7.74 24.75
N VAL A 121 11.27 8.57 24.11
CA VAL A 121 12.63 8.93 24.53
C VAL A 121 12.56 10.27 25.26
#